data_AF-A0A1C7IB39-F1
#
_entry.id   AF-A0A1C7IB39-F1
#
_cell.length_a   1.000
_cell.length_b   1.000
_cell.length_c   1.000
_cell.angle_alpha   90.00
_cell.angle_beta   90.00
_cell.angle_gamma   90.00
#
_symmetry.space_group_name_H-M   'P 1'
#
loop_
_entity.id
_entity.type
_entity.pdbx_description
1 polymer ?
#
loop_
_entity_poly.entity_id
_entity_poly.type
_entity_poly.pdbx_seq_one_letter_code
_entity_poly.pdbx_strand_id
1 'polypeptide(L)'
;MVLQLIRQQAAMADETLKQIKEMNKTLDISKLRRKKGAYEGQLKNCRSRKMELYESYATGNLTKEEYLDKKKGIAQKESGYKEQLLELQEKIAEAEAQKAKEKDPGLKAFVRYKNLEALSYPVVQELVKEIRFYDPEHMEVIWNFRDEYMEAEKRISD
;
A
#
# COMPACT_ATOMS: atom_id res chain seq x y z
N MET A 1 -32.28 -3.37 -18.08
CA MET A 1 -31.84 -3.89 -16.77
C MET A 1 -30.33 -4.09 -16.67
N VAL A 2 -29.71 -5.14 -17.25
CA VAL A 2 -28.25 -5.40 -17.10
C VAL A 2 -27.37 -4.24 -17.62
N LEU A 3 -27.74 -3.61 -18.74
CA LEU A 3 -27.00 -2.45 -19.28
C LEU A 3 -26.94 -1.27 -18.30
N GLN A 4 -28.04 -1.02 -17.58
CA GLN A 4 -28.11 0.06 -16.59
C GLN A 4 -27.22 -0.27 -15.39
N LEU A 5 -27.22 -1.53 -14.94
CA LEU A 5 -26.34 -1.99 -13.86
C LEU A 5 -24.86 -1.84 -14.24
N ILE A 6 -24.47 -2.23 -15.47
CA ILE A 6 -23.10 -2.03 -15.96
C ILE A 6 -22.72 -0.55 -15.99
N ARG A 7 -23.59 0.33 -16.49
CA ARG A 7 -23.35 1.78 -16.49
C ARG A 7 -23.19 2.33 -15.08
N GLN A 8 -23.99 1.87 -14.12
CA GLN A 8 -23.90 2.26 -12.72
C GLN A 8 -22.54 1.84 -12.12
N GLN A 9 -22.13 0.57 -12.31
CA GLN A 9 -20.83 0.08 -11.85
C GLN A 9 -19.67 0.83 -12.51
N ALA A 10 -19.77 1.14 -13.81
CA ALA A 10 -18.77 1.93 -14.52
C ALA A 10 -18.65 3.38 -14.02
N ALA A 11 -19.75 3.99 -13.62
CA ALA A 11 -19.74 5.33 -13.02
C ALA A 11 -19.09 5.33 -11.64
N MET A 12 -19.43 4.35 -10.78
CA MET A 12 -18.81 4.19 -9.46
C MET A 12 -17.32 3.92 -9.58
N ALA A 13 -16.90 2.99 -10.45
CA ALA A 13 -15.50 2.71 -10.72
C ALA A 13 -14.70 3.96 -11.19
N ASP A 14 -15.29 4.82 -12.03
CA ASP A 14 -14.66 6.08 -12.48
C ASP A 14 -14.49 7.07 -11.33
N GLU A 15 -15.47 7.17 -10.44
CA GLU A 15 -15.38 8.02 -9.25
C GLU A 15 -14.34 7.50 -8.26
N THR A 16 -14.37 6.21 -7.93
CA THR A 16 -13.37 5.56 -7.07
C THR A 16 -11.96 5.73 -7.63
N LEU A 17 -11.76 5.55 -8.95
CA LEU A 17 -10.46 5.73 -9.58
C LEU A 17 -9.96 7.19 -9.49
N LYS A 18 -10.85 8.18 -9.61
CA LYS A 18 -10.50 9.59 -9.41
C LYS A 18 -10.09 9.88 -7.97
N GLN A 19 -10.83 9.36 -6.99
CA GLN A 19 -10.50 9.50 -5.57
C GLN A 19 -9.14 8.85 -5.26
N ILE A 20 -8.89 7.63 -5.77
CA ILE A 20 -7.59 6.95 -5.63
C ILE A 20 -6.46 7.79 -6.22
N LYS A 21 -6.65 8.34 -7.43
CA LYS A 21 -5.65 9.22 -8.06
C LYS A 21 -5.35 10.45 -7.21
N GLU A 22 -6.37 11.07 -6.63
CA GLU A 22 -6.18 12.25 -5.79
C GLU A 22 -5.45 11.91 -4.49
N MET A 23 -5.82 10.81 -3.84
CA MET A 23 -5.09 10.29 -2.68
C MET A 23 -3.62 9.95 -3.04
N ASN A 24 -3.38 9.34 -4.20
CA ASN A 24 -2.03 8.99 -4.62
C ASN A 24 -1.13 10.20 -4.90
N LYS A 25 -1.69 11.37 -5.23
CA LYS A 25 -0.90 12.61 -5.40
C LYS A 25 -0.28 13.09 -4.09
N THR A 26 -0.92 12.82 -2.96
CA THR A 26 -0.42 13.24 -1.65
C THR A 26 0.59 12.24 -1.06
N LEU A 27 0.67 11.02 -1.61
CA LEU A 27 1.61 9.98 -1.20
C LEU A 27 3.05 10.29 -1.67
N ASP A 28 3.87 10.82 -0.77
CA ASP A 28 5.30 11.01 -1.01
C ASP A 28 6.12 9.78 -0.57
N ILE A 29 5.99 8.69 -1.33
CA ILE A 29 6.77 7.45 -1.13
C ILE A 29 8.28 7.74 -1.23
N SER A 30 8.69 8.72 -2.04
CA SER A 30 10.09 9.09 -2.23
C SER A 30 10.70 9.63 -0.93
N LYS A 31 9.97 10.48 -0.21
CA LYS A 31 10.37 11.03 1.10
C LYS A 31 10.42 9.95 2.17
N LEU A 32 9.47 9.02 2.18
CA LEU A 32 9.50 7.86 3.10
C LEU A 32 10.75 7.01 2.86
N ARG A 33 11.07 6.70 1.58
CA ARG A 33 12.29 5.95 1.21
C ARG A 33 13.57 6.70 1.58
N ARG A 34 13.62 8.02 1.38
CA ARG A 34 14.76 8.85 1.84
C ARG A 34 14.94 8.78 3.35
N LYS A 35 13.85 8.88 4.12
CA LYS A 35 13.87 8.77 5.59
C LYS A 35 14.34 7.38 6.03
N LYS A 36 13.87 6.32 5.37
CA LYS A 36 14.35 4.94 5.59
C LYS A 36 15.86 4.83 5.37
N GLY A 37 16.36 5.31 4.22
CA GLY A 37 17.79 5.30 3.90
C GLY A 37 18.64 6.07 4.91
N ALA A 38 18.12 7.17 5.46
CA ALA A 38 18.81 7.92 6.52
C ALA A 38 18.99 7.06 7.79
N TYR A 39 17.95 6.36 8.25
CA TYR A 39 18.06 5.47 9.43
C TYR A 39 18.93 4.23 9.17
N GLU A 40 18.90 3.67 7.96
CA GLU A 40 19.83 2.60 7.57
C GLU A 40 21.29 3.09 7.64
N GLY A 41 21.54 4.33 7.21
CA GLY A 41 22.83 5.01 7.39
C GLY A 41 23.22 5.16 8.87
N GLN A 42 22.29 5.58 9.72
CA GLN A 42 22.54 5.68 11.17
C GLN A 42 22.87 4.32 11.81
N LEU A 43 22.22 3.24 11.37
CA LEU A 43 22.56 1.89 11.83
C LEU A 43 23.97 1.47 11.41
N LYS A 44 24.40 1.79 10.18
CA LYS A 44 25.78 1.57 9.75
C LYS A 44 26.76 2.36 10.62
N ASN A 45 26.45 3.62 10.91
CA ASN A 45 27.26 4.45 11.82
C ASN A 45 27.34 3.86 13.24
N CYS A 46 26.25 3.30 13.76
CA CYS A 46 26.27 2.59 15.04
C CYS A 46 27.23 1.39 15.03
N ARG A 47 27.29 0.64 13.91
CA ARG A 47 28.24 -0.46 13.75
C ARG A 47 29.68 0.03 13.74
N SER A 48 29.99 1.07 12.96
CA SER A 48 31.34 1.66 12.93
C SER A 48 31.76 2.19 14.30
N ARG A 49 30.87 2.92 14.99
CA ARG A 49 31.13 3.41 16.35
C ARG A 49 31.38 2.30 17.38
N LYS A 50 30.70 1.16 17.25
CA LYS A 50 30.97 0.00 18.12
C LYS A 50 32.37 -0.58 17.87
N MET A 51 32.84 -0.57 16.63
CA MET A 51 34.19 -1.00 16.25
C MET A 51 35.24 -0.05 16.84
N GLU A 52 35.10 1.25 16.60
CA GLU A 52 35.98 2.30 17.16
C GLU A 52 36.03 2.27 18.69
N LEU A 53 34.87 2.04 19.33
CA LEU A 53 34.76 1.93 20.78
C LEU A 53 35.50 0.69 21.32
N TYR A 54 35.45 -0.43 20.60
CA TYR A 54 36.20 -1.63 20.96
C TYR A 54 37.71 -1.44 20.79
N GLU A 55 38.15 -0.84 19.67
CA GLU A 55 39.55 -0.51 19.44
C GLU A 55 40.11 0.39 20.55
N SER A 56 39.38 1.44 20.91
CA SER A 56 39.78 2.37 21.99
C SER A 56 39.91 1.67 23.35
N TYR A 57 39.04 0.69 23.63
CA TYR A 57 39.15 -0.13 24.83
C TYR A 57 40.36 -1.08 24.76
N ALA A 58 40.58 -1.73 23.63
CA ALA A 58 41.68 -2.68 23.42
C ALA A 58 43.06 -2.01 23.50
N THR A 59 43.18 -0.75 23.07
CA THR A 59 44.43 0.04 23.17
C THR A 59 44.62 0.70 24.54
N GLY A 60 43.70 0.49 25.49
CA GLY A 60 43.78 1.05 26.84
C GLY A 60 43.42 2.54 26.94
N ASN A 61 42.90 3.15 25.87
CA ASN A 61 42.45 4.55 25.88
C ASN A 61 41.09 4.74 26.60
N LEU A 62 40.44 3.63 26.96
CA LEU A 62 39.10 3.63 27.53
C LEU A 62 39.02 2.57 28.63
N THR A 63 38.43 2.92 29.76
CA THR A 63 38.23 1.94 30.84
C THR A 63 37.10 0.96 30.48
N LYS A 64 37.05 -0.19 31.17
CA LYS A 64 35.98 -1.18 30.98
C LYS A 64 34.60 -0.60 31.27
N GLU A 65 34.48 0.23 32.30
CA GLU A 65 33.20 0.84 32.72
C GLU A 65 32.70 1.83 31.68
N GLU A 66 33.56 2.74 31.21
CA GLU A 66 33.24 3.68 30.13
C GLU A 66 32.87 2.95 28.82
N TYR A 67 33.54 1.84 28.52
CA TYR A 67 33.26 1.04 27.34
C TYR A 67 31.84 0.45 27.41
N LEU A 68 31.49 -0.15 28.56
CA LEU A 68 30.18 -0.76 28.76
C LEU A 68 29.05 0.28 28.71
N ASP A 69 29.25 1.45 29.32
CA ASP A 69 28.26 2.52 29.30
C ASP A 69 28.03 3.07 27.89
N LYS A 70 29.11 3.42 27.17
CA LYS A 70 29.01 3.88 25.77
C LYS A 70 28.41 2.80 24.86
N LYS A 71 28.77 1.53 25.04
CA LYS A 71 28.21 0.40 24.28
C LYS A 71 26.71 0.27 24.50
N LYS A 72 26.25 0.43 25.75
CA LYS A 72 24.83 0.43 26.10
C LYS A 72 24.09 1.58 25.42
N GLY A 73 24.66 2.80 25.44
CA GLY A 73 24.09 3.95 24.73
C GLY A 73 23.97 3.74 23.21
N ILE A 74 24.96 3.13 22.57
CA ILE A 74 24.87 2.79 21.14
C ILE A 74 23.81 1.71 20.89
N ALA A 75 23.72 0.69 21.74
CA ALA A 75 22.72 -0.37 21.62
C ALA A 75 21.29 0.17 21.74
N GLN A 76 21.04 1.12 22.65
CA GLN A 76 19.73 1.76 22.79
C GLN A 76 19.34 2.55 21.54
N LYS A 77 20.28 3.35 20.99
CA LYS A 77 20.06 4.07 19.72
C LYS A 77 19.79 3.11 18.56
N GLU A 78 20.53 2.01 18.51
CA GLU A 78 20.35 0.97 17.49
C GLU A 78 18.94 0.35 17.54
N SER A 79 18.42 0.07 18.74
CA SER A 79 17.04 -0.42 18.91
C SER A 79 16.02 0.59 18.38
N GLY A 80 16.14 1.87 18.79
CA GLY A 80 15.24 2.92 18.34
C GLY A 80 15.27 3.11 16.82
N TYR A 81 16.44 3.02 16.18
CA TYR A 81 16.53 3.08 14.72
C TYR A 81 15.90 1.87 14.03
N LYS A 82 16.00 0.67 14.60
CA LYS A 82 15.35 -0.54 14.06
C LYS A 82 13.82 -0.44 14.12
N GLU A 83 13.28 0.04 15.24
CA GLU A 83 11.84 0.27 15.41
C GLU A 83 11.34 1.29 14.38
N GLN A 84 12.03 2.42 14.22
CA GLN A 84 11.70 3.43 13.22
C GLN A 84 11.79 2.90 11.77
N LEU A 85 12.71 1.98 11.50
CA LEU A 85 12.80 1.34 10.18
C LEU A 85 11.65 0.39 9.90
N LEU A 86 11.19 -0.38 10.90
CA LEU A 86 10.02 -1.25 10.76
C LEU A 86 8.78 -0.40 10.46
N GLU A 87 8.54 0.65 11.24
CA GLU A 87 7.41 1.57 11.03
C GLU A 87 7.45 2.21 9.63
N LEU A 88 8.63 2.63 9.16
CA LEU A 88 8.78 3.18 7.82
C LEU A 88 8.57 2.14 6.72
N GLN A 89 8.97 0.89 6.96
CA GLN A 89 8.78 -0.19 6.00
C GLN A 89 7.30 -0.53 5.83
N GLU A 90 6.54 -0.60 6.93
CA GLU A 90 5.09 -0.78 6.91
C GLU A 90 4.40 0.38 6.17
N LYS A 91 4.72 1.64 6.51
CA LYS A 91 4.17 2.81 5.83
C LYS A 91 4.47 2.85 4.33
N ILE A 92 5.66 2.42 3.92
CA ILE A 92 6.01 2.31 2.49
C ILE A 92 5.18 1.21 1.82
N ALA A 93 5.04 0.05 2.46
CA ALA A 93 4.25 -1.06 1.91
C ALA A 93 2.76 -0.68 1.76
N GLU A 94 2.18 -0.02 2.76
CA GLU A 94 0.81 0.50 2.71
C GLU A 94 0.62 1.52 1.58
N ALA A 95 1.55 2.48 1.45
CA ALA A 95 1.50 3.48 0.40
C ALA A 95 1.66 2.87 -1.01
N GLU A 96 2.51 1.85 -1.15
CA GLU A 96 2.68 1.12 -2.41
C GLU A 96 1.44 0.30 -2.76
N ALA A 97 0.83 -0.38 -1.79
CA ALA A 97 -0.42 -1.09 -1.97
C ALA A 97 -1.56 -0.13 -2.37
N GLN A 98 -1.65 1.03 -1.72
CA GLN A 98 -2.62 2.06 -2.09
C GLN A 98 -2.39 2.57 -3.52
N LYS A 99 -1.14 2.80 -3.90
CA LYS A 99 -0.79 3.21 -5.26
C LYS A 99 -1.10 2.13 -6.31
N ALA A 100 -0.96 0.85 -5.94
CA ALA A 100 -1.27 -0.26 -6.82
C ALA A 100 -2.76 -0.33 -7.20
N LYS A 101 -3.66 0.12 -6.31
CA LYS A 101 -5.12 0.17 -6.58
C LYS A 101 -5.49 1.04 -7.79
N GLU A 102 -4.68 2.05 -8.12
CA GLU A 102 -4.92 2.83 -9.35
C GLU A 102 -4.77 1.99 -10.63
N LYS A 103 -4.00 0.89 -10.54
CA LYS A 103 -3.80 -0.04 -11.63
C LYS A 103 -4.72 -1.25 -11.58
N ASP A 104 -5.68 -1.27 -10.65
CA ASP A 104 -6.63 -2.36 -10.48
C ASP A 104 -7.31 -2.73 -11.81
N PRO A 105 -7.21 -4.00 -12.25
CA PRO A 105 -7.79 -4.46 -13.50
C PRO A 105 -9.32 -4.31 -13.54
N GLY A 106 -10.00 -4.58 -12.42
CA GLY A 106 -11.45 -4.47 -12.32
C GLY A 106 -11.95 -3.05 -12.49
N LEU A 107 -11.36 -2.09 -11.76
CA LEU A 107 -11.68 -0.66 -11.92
C LEU A 107 -11.47 -0.21 -13.36
N LYS A 108 -10.37 -0.62 -13.99
CA LYS A 108 -10.10 -0.27 -15.40
C LYS A 108 -11.08 -0.91 -16.37
N ALA A 109 -11.48 -2.16 -16.15
CA ALA A 109 -12.44 -2.86 -16.97
C ALA A 109 -13.80 -2.15 -16.93
N PHE A 110 -14.31 -1.81 -15.75
CA PHE A 110 -15.57 -1.08 -15.60
C PHE A 110 -15.52 0.33 -16.20
N VAL A 111 -14.46 1.10 -15.94
CA VAL A 111 -14.31 2.47 -16.48
C VAL A 111 -14.35 2.49 -18.01
N ARG A 112 -13.82 1.46 -18.68
CA ARG A 112 -13.84 1.34 -20.15
C ARG A 112 -15.26 1.38 -20.74
N TYR A 113 -16.26 0.92 -19.98
CA TYR A 113 -17.63 0.78 -20.43
C TYR A 113 -18.58 1.87 -19.88
N LYS A 114 -18.04 2.97 -19.36
CA LYS A 114 -18.82 4.10 -18.82
C LYS A 114 -19.87 4.64 -19.80
N ASN A 115 -19.51 4.75 -21.08
CA ASN A 115 -20.38 5.28 -22.13
C ASN A 115 -20.99 4.17 -23.00
N LEU A 116 -21.10 2.94 -22.49
CA LEU A 116 -21.62 1.81 -23.26
C LEU A 116 -23.06 2.07 -23.70
N GLU A 117 -23.31 2.18 -25.00
CA GLU A 117 -24.64 2.48 -25.55
C GLU A 117 -25.56 1.25 -25.62
N ALA A 118 -24.99 0.07 -25.91
CA ALA A 118 -25.72 -1.19 -26.03
C ALA A 118 -24.93 -2.36 -25.44
N LEU A 119 -25.63 -3.36 -24.94
CA LEU A 119 -25.02 -4.62 -24.48
C LEU A 119 -24.49 -5.41 -25.68
N SER A 120 -23.32 -6.00 -25.49
CA SER A 120 -22.79 -7.04 -26.38
C SER A 120 -22.35 -8.24 -25.56
N TYR A 121 -22.42 -9.43 -26.17
CA TYR A 121 -22.00 -10.67 -25.51
C TYR A 121 -20.56 -10.60 -24.94
N PRO A 122 -19.56 -10.04 -25.66
CA PRO A 122 -18.21 -9.88 -25.13
C PRO A 122 -18.15 -9.05 -23.85
N VAL A 123 -18.94 -7.96 -23.77
CA VAL A 123 -18.97 -7.09 -22.58
C VAL A 123 -19.56 -7.82 -21.37
N VAL A 124 -20.62 -8.59 -21.58
CA VAL A 124 -21.23 -9.41 -20.52
C VAL A 124 -20.24 -10.47 -20.05
N GLN A 125 -19.59 -11.18 -20.98
CA GLN A 125 -18.60 -12.21 -20.65
C GLN A 125 -17.41 -11.64 -19.85
N GLU A 126 -16.99 -10.40 -20.13
CA GLU A 126 -15.89 -9.74 -19.43
C GLU A 126 -16.28 -9.30 -18.01
N LEU A 127 -17.42 -8.63 -17.85
CA LEU A 127 -17.78 -7.97 -16.59
C LEU A 127 -18.60 -8.86 -15.64
N VAL A 128 -19.39 -9.78 -16.19
CA VAL A 128 -20.38 -10.56 -15.45
C VAL A 128 -19.89 -12.00 -15.28
N LYS A 129 -19.84 -12.43 -14.02
CA LYS A 129 -19.52 -13.80 -13.62
C LYS A 129 -20.73 -14.71 -13.76
N GLU A 130 -21.85 -14.27 -13.20
CA GLU A 130 -23.08 -15.06 -13.11
C GLU A 130 -24.27 -14.10 -13.03
N ILE A 131 -25.37 -14.47 -13.66
CA ILE A 131 -26.65 -13.80 -13.47
C ILE A 131 -27.60 -14.82 -12.85
N ARG A 132 -28.06 -14.54 -11.64
CA ARG A 132 -29.04 -15.36 -10.93
C ARG A 132 -30.42 -14.79 -11.15
N PHE A 133 -31.31 -15.59 -11.72
CA PHE A 133 -32.71 -15.25 -11.90
C PHE A 133 -33.53 -16.01 -10.87
N TYR A 134 -34.25 -15.27 -10.02
CA TYR A 134 -35.15 -15.85 -9.02
C TYR A 134 -36.60 -15.74 -9.51
N ASP A 135 -37.00 -14.57 -10.03
CA ASP A 135 -38.29 -14.32 -10.68
C ASP A 135 -38.19 -13.07 -11.61
N PRO A 136 -39.25 -12.67 -12.35
CA PRO A 136 -39.18 -11.55 -13.29
C PRO A 136 -38.81 -10.18 -12.66
N GLU A 137 -39.00 -10.02 -11.35
CA GLU A 137 -38.65 -8.80 -10.62
C GLU A 137 -37.32 -8.93 -9.86
N HIS A 138 -36.89 -10.16 -9.53
CA HIS A 138 -35.70 -10.43 -8.74
C HIS A 138 -34.61 -11.14 -9.57
N MET A 139 -33.59 -10.37 -9.95
CA MET A 139 -32.37 -10.86 -10.58
C MET A 139 -31.15 -10.26 -9.89
N GLU A 140 -30.12 -11.08 -9.65
CA GLU A 140 -28.84 -10.67 -9.08
C GLU A 140 -27.73 -10.84 -10.12
N VAL A 141 -26.90 -9.80 -10.30
CA VAL A 141 -25.72 -9.85 -11.17
C VAL A 141 -24.48 -9.97 -10.31
N ILE A 142 -23.74 -11.07 -10.48
CA ILE A 142 -22.46 -11.30 -9.84
C ILE A 142 -21.37 -10.88 -10.83
N TRP A 143 -20.52 -9.95 -10.40
CA TRP A 143 -19.45 -9.39 -11.24
C TRP A 143 -18.17 -10.22 -11.17
N ASN A 144 -17.41 -10.29 -12.27
CA ASN A 144 -16.12 -11.00 -12.32
C ASN A 144 -15.07 -10.40 -11.37
N PHE A 145 -15.16 -9.09 -11.09
CA PHE A 145 -14.19 -8.34 -10.29
C PHE A 145 -14.66 -8.04 -8.86
N ARG A 146 -15.70 -8.72 -8.37
CA ARG A 146 -16.41 -8.34 -7.14
C ARG A 146 -15.50 -8.29 -5.89
N ASP A 147 -14.51 -9.17 -5.80
CA ASP A 147 -13.61 -9.21 -4.64
C ASP A 147 -12.60 -8.05 -4.64
N GLU A 148 -12.07 -7.69 -5.82
CA GLU A 148 -11.15 -6.56 -6.02
C GLU A 148 -11.88 -5.19 -5.91
N TYR A 149 -13.14 -5.17 -6.35
CA TYR A 149 -14.02 -3.99 -6.39
C TYR A 149 -14.60 -3.63 -5.00
N MET A 150 -15.08 -4.60 -4.22
CA MET A 150 -15.73 -4.34 -2.93
C MET A 150 -14.75 -4.00 -1.78
N GLU A 151 -13.50 -4.48 -1.84
CA GLU A 151 -12.48 -4.14 -0.84
C GLU A 151 -12.00 -2.69 -0.95
N ALA A 152 -12.04 -2.10 -2.14
CA ALA A 152 -11.72 -0.70 -2.37
C ALA A 152 -12.82 0.23 -1.83
N GLU A 153 -14.10 -0.11 -2.01
CA GLU A 153 -15.25 0.68 -1.50
C GLU A 153 -15.35 0.64 0.03
N LYS A 154 -15.19 -0.53 0.67
CA LYS A 154 -15.31 -0.64 2.14
C LYS A 154 -14.31 0.21 2.93
N ARG A 155 -13.08 0.39 2.43
CA ARG A 155 -12.04 1.19 3.11
C ARG A 155 -12.13 2.70 2.85
N ILE A 156 -12.97 3.14 1.92
CA ILE A 156 -13.23 4.57 1.67
C ILE A 156 -14.38 5.07 2.56
N SER A 157 -15.24 4.16 3.03
CA SER A 157 -16.39 4.46 3.89
C SER A 157 -16.11 4.38 5.40
N ASP A 158 -14.94 3.88 5.81
CA ASP A 158 -14.45 3.81 7.20
C ASP A 158 -13.41 4.92 7.45
#